data_AF-A0A9D8IIF8-F1
#
_entry.id   AF-A0A9D8IIF8-F1
#
_cell.length_a   1.000
_cell.length_b   1.000
_cell.length_c   1.000
_cell.angle_alpha   90.00
_cell.angle_beta   90.00
_cell.angle_gamma   90.00
#
_symmetry.space_group_name_H-M   'P 1'
#
loop_
_entity.id
_entity.type
_entity.pdbx_description
1 polymer ?
#
loop_
_entity_poly.entity_id
_entity_poly.type
_entity_poly.pdbx_seq_one_letter_code
_entity_poly.pdbx_strand_id
1 'polypeptide(L)'
;MIFAREVSDDLASLVKKIDEATQKNSDCKMGSFVVFLNDDESLEKKLKEMAKAADLKKLVLSIDNPAGPKGYTIPKEADVTVVLYNKRKVESNFAFKKGELKTADIEKIVADLKKILPAK
;
A
#
# COMPACT_ATOMS: atom_id res chain seq x y z
N MET A 1 4.58 0.54 -3.06
CA MET A 1 3.86 1.80 -2.78
C MET A 1 2.38 1.55 -2.92
N ILE A 2 1.58 2.01 -1.97
CA ILE A 2 0.13 1.80 -1.96
C ILE A 2 -0.52 3.16 -1.83
N PHE A 3 -1.58 3.43 -2.58
CA PHE A 3 -2.47 4.56 -2.41
C PHE A 3 -3.82 4.05 -1.95
N ALA A 4 -4.42 4.71 -0.96
CA ALA A 4 -5.74 4.37 -0.47
C ALA A 4 -6.56 5.65 -0.27
N ARG A 5 -7.86 5.63 -0.51
CA ARG A 5 -8.75 6.77 -0.20
C ARG A 5 -9.44 6.60 1.14
N GLU A 6 -9.77 5.37 1.49
CA GLU A 6 -10.37 4.98 2.77
C GLU A 6 -9.57 3.89 3.48
N VAL A 7 -9.76 3.81 4.79
CA VAL A 7 -9.25 2.70 5.61
C VAL A 7 -10.31 1.59 5.59
N SER A 8 -9.92 0.40 5.16
CA SER A 8 -10.76 -0.80 5.16
C SER A 8 -10.03 -1.99 5.78
N ASP A 9 -10.76 -2.99 6.27
CA ASP A 9 -10.19 -4.20 6.85
C ASP A 9 -9.31 -4.98 5.85
N ASP A 10 -9.69 -4.99 4.58
CA ASP A 10 -8.92 -5.58 3.50
C ASP A 10 -7.57 -4.86 3.30
N LEU A 11 -7.59 -3.53 3.34
CA LEU A 11 -6.36 -2.73 3.29
C LEU A 11 -5.48 -3.04 4.50
N ALA A 12 -6.05 -3.11 5.71
CA ALA A 12 -5.27 -3.43 6.90
C ALA A 12 -4.59 -4.80 6.80
N SER A 13 -5.31 -5.80 6.27
CA SER A 13 -4.78 -7.14 6.00
C SER A 13 -3.66 -7.13 4.95
N LEU A 14 -3.83 -6.36 3.87
CA LEU A 14 -2.80 -6.18 2.84
C LEU A 14 -1.53 -5.54 3.40
N VAL A 15 -1.70 -4.44 4.14
CA VAL A 15 -0.62 -3.66 4.74
C VAL A 15 0.17 -4.52 5.74
N LYS A 16 -0.52 -5.32 6.55
CA LYS A 16 0.13 -6.27 7.47
C LYS A 16 0.97 -7.31 6.74
N LYS A 17 0.43 -7.98 5.72
CA LYS A 17 1.20 -8.96 4.92
C LYS A 17 2.40 -8.33 4.23
N ILE A 18 2.26 -7.09 3.74
CA ILE A 18 3.35 -6.35 3.10
C ILE A 18 4.40 -5.93 4.12
N ASP A 19 4.01 -5.47 5.31
CA ASP A 19 4.96 -5.16 6.40
C ASP A 19 5.77 -6.40 6.79
N GLU A 20 5.12 -7.55 7.00
CA GLU A 20 5.79 -8.82 7.29
C GLU A 20 6.76 -9.23 6.16
N ALA A 21 6.33 -9.10 4.90
CA ALA A 21 7.19 -9.36 3.75
C ALA A 21 8.37 -8.38 3.68
N THR A 22 8.16 -7.11 4.03
CA THR A 22 9.20 -6.07 4.07
C THR A 22 10.19 -6.33 5.20
N GLN A 23 9.72 -6.79 6.35
CA GLN A 23 10.58 -7.23 7.44
C GLN A 23 11.44 -8.43 7.02
N LYS A 24 10.82 -9.46 6.44
CA LYS A 24 11.52 -10.66 5.93
C LYS A 24 12.54 -10.33 4.83
N ASN A 25 12.28 -9.29 4.05
CA ASN A 25 13.13 -8.85 2.95
C ASN A 25 13.83 -7.51 3.24
N SER A 26 14.03 -7.17 4.52
CA SER A 26 14.67 -5.90 4.88
C SER A 26 16.11 -5.80 4.36
N ASP A 27 16.80 -6.93 4.21
CA ASP A 27 18.11 -7.03 3.54
C ASP A 27 18.09 -6.54 2.08
N CYS A 28 16.93 -6.61 1.42
CA CYS A 28 16.76 -6.23 0.03
C CYS A 28 16.50 -4.73 -0.17
N LYS A 29 16.58 -3.91 0.89
CA LYS A 29 16.14 -2.50 0.90
C LYS A 29 14.72 -2.30 0.37
N MET A 30 13.86 -3.30 0.58
CA MET A 30 12.45 -3.18 0.26
C MET A 30 11.82 -2.16 1.23
N GLY A 31 11.21 -1.12 0.68
CA GLY A 31 10.48 -0.11 1.44
C GLY A 31 9.01 -0.15 1.08
N SER A 32 8.15 -0.18 2.09
CA SER A 32 6.71 -0.20 1.92
C SER A 32 6.10 1.02 2.57
N PHE A 33 5.21 1.69 1.84
CA PHE A 33 4.51 2.85 2.33
C PHE A 33 3.12 2.94 1.71
N VAL A 34 2.18 3.44 2.49
CA VAL A 34 0.80 3.67 2.11
C VAL A 34 0.52 5.16 2.19
N VAL A 35 0.04 5.73 1.10
CA VAL A 35 -0.33 7.14 1.00
C VAL A 35 -1.85 7.23 0.92
N PHE A 36 -2.44 7.88 1.92
CA PHE A 36 -3.87 8.10 1.97
C PHE A 36 -4.23 9.39 1.27
N LEU A 37 -4.99 9.28 0.17
CA LEU A 37 -5.43 10.41 -0.65
C LEU A 37 -6.75 10.96 -0.10
N ASN A 38 -6.67 11.60 1.06
CA ASN A 38 -7.82 12.12 1.77
C ASN A 38 -7.41 13.35 2.59
N ASP A 39 -8.32 14.29 2.75
CA ASP A 39 -8.10 15.56 3.47
C ASP A 39 -8.82 15.59 4.84
N ASP A 40 -9.27 14.43 5.32
CA ASP A 40 -9.98 14.31 6.58
C ASP A 40 -9.00 14.29 7.77
N GLU A 41 -9.10 15.24 8.69
CA GLU A 41 -8.26 15.30 9.90
C GLU A 41 -8.45 14.07 10.81
N SER A 42 -9.62 13.40 10.72
CA SER A 42 -9.91 12.19 11.50
C SER A 42 -9.11 10.98 11.02
N LEU A 43 -8.56 11.04 9.80
CA LEU A 43 -7.85 9.94 9.19
C LEU A 43 -6.54 9.63 9.92
N GLU A 44 -5.83 10.65 10.43
CA GLU A 44 -4.59 10.46 11.16
C GLU A 44 -4.79 9.57 12.40
N LYS A 45 -5.88 9.79 13.14
CA LYS A 45 -6.24 8.95 14.30
C LYS A 45 -6.53 7.52 13.87
N LYS A 46 -7.38 7.34 12.84
CA LYS A 46 -7.71 6.01 12.30
C LYS A 46 -6.47 5.26 11.82
N LEU A 47 -5.53 5.96 11.17
CA LEU A 47 -4.27 5.40 10.72
C LEU A 47 -3.38 4.97 11.87
N LYS A 48 -3.28 5.78 12.93
CA LYS A 48 -2.54 5.41 14.14
C LYS A 48 -3.15 4.18 14.82
N GLU A 49 -4.48 4.10 14.88
CA GLU A 49 -5.18 2.94 15.44
C GLU A 49 -4.96 1.69 14.59
N MET A 50 -5.11 1.81 13.26
CA MET A 50 -4.86 0.73 12.32
C MET A 50 -3.41 0.26 12.38
N ALA A 51 -2.44 1.18 12.45
CA ALA A 51 -1.03 0.86 12.57
C ALA A 51 -0.72 0.07 13.85
N LYS A 52 -1.33 0.49 14.97
CA LYS A 52 -1.22 -0.22 16.25
C LYS A 52 -1.88 -1.60 16.18
N ALA A 53 -3.09 -1.69 15.62
CA ALA A 53 -3.81 -2.96 15.49
C ALA A 53 -3.09 -3.95 14.57
N ALA A 54 -2.44 -3.45 13.52
CA ALA A 54 -1.68 -4.24 12.56
C ALA A 54 -0.22 -4.50 12.98
N ASP A 55 0.24 -3.92 14.10
CA ASP A 55 1.63 -3.98 14.60
C ASP A 55 2.68 -3.63 13.53
N LEU A 56 2.45 -2.54 12.78
CA LEU A 56 3.34 -2.13 11.70
C LEU A 56 4.69 -1.64 12.23
N LYS A 57 5.80 -2.21 11.74
CA LYS A 57 7.16 -1.85 12.21
C LYS A 57 8.01 -1.15 11.16
N LYS A 58 7.83 -1.51 9.88
CA LYS A 58 8.65 -1.01 8.77
C LYS A 58 7.84 -0.16 7.79
N LEU A 59 6.53 -0.35 7.77
CA LEU A 59 5.64 0.31 6.84
C LEU A 59 5.39 1.76 7.26
N VAL A 60 5.56 2.68 6.30
CA VAL A 60 5.29 4.10 6.50
C VAL A 60 3.86 4.43 6.08
N LEU A 61 3.11 5.11 6.94
CA LEU A 61 1.81 5.67 6.61
C LEU A 61 1.97 7.16 6.35
N SER A 62 1.34 7.64 5.29
CA SER A 62 1.37 9.06 4.91
C SER A 62 -0.02 9.49 4.47
N ILE A 63 -0.33 10.76 4.65
CA ILE A 63 -1.56 11.39 4.18
C ILE A 63 -1.16 12.43 3.15
N ASP A 64 -1.87 12.47 2.03
CA ASP A 64 -1.65 13.38 0.91
C ASP A 64 -3.01 13.86 0.38
N ASN A 65 -3.00 14.89 -0.45
CA ASN A 65 -4.22 15.50 -0.96
C ASN A 65 -5.07 14.48 -1.75
N PRO A 66 -6.40 14.59 -1.73
CA PRO A 66 -7.31 13.67 -2.43
C PRO A 66 -7.16 13.65 -3.96
N ALA A 67 -6.46 14.66 -4.51
CA ALA A 67 -6.06 14.72 -5.91
C ALA A 67 -4.92 13.75 -6.27
N GLY A 68 -4.15 13.27 -5.28
CA GLY A 68 -2.96 12.45 -5.50
C GLY A 68 -1.71 13.26 -5.86
N PRO A 69 -0.52 12.67 -5.69
CA PRO A 69 0.74 13.32 -6.07
C PRO A 69 0.77 13.62 -7.57
N LYS A 70 1.17 14.85 -7.93
CA LYS A 70 1.30 15.31 -9.31
C LYS A 70 2.20 14.37 -10.12
N GLY A 71 1.64 13.74 -11.15
CA GLY A 71 2.34 12.81 -12.04
C GLY A 71 1.88 11.35 -11.92
N TYR A 72 1.16 10.99 -10.84
CA TYR A 72 0.52 9.69 -10.75
C TYR A 72 -0.91 9.76 -11.31
N THR A 73 -1.18 9.01 -12.38
CA THR A 73 -2.53 8.92 -12.96
C THR A 73 -3.36 7.93 -12.15
N ILE A 74 -3.68 8.29 -10.91
CA ILE A 74 -4.49 7.47 -10.00
C ILE A 74 -5.96 7.70 -10.38
N PRO A 75 -6.69 6.64 -10.79
CA PRO A 75 -8.09 6.80 -11.16
C PRO A 75 -8.88 7.35 -9.97
N LYS A 76 -9.81 8.29 -10.21
CA LYS A 76 -10.73 8.75 -9.16
C LYS A 76 -11.61 7.62 -8.64
N GLU A 77 -11.89 6.64 -9.48
CA GLU A 77 -12.67 5.44 -9.14
C GLU A 77 -11.86 4.42 -8.33
N ALA A 78 -10.52 4.49 -8.38
CA ALA A 78 -9.67 3.58 -7.64
C ALA A 78 -9.63 4.03 -6.18
N ASP A 79 -10.15 3.16 -5.33
CA ASP A 79 -10.12 3.34 -3.88
C ASP A 79 -8.78 2.90 -3.31
N VAL A 80 -8.24 1.79 -3.84
CA VAL A 80 -6.92 1.27 -3.48
C VAL A 80 -6.10 1.09 -4.76
N THR A 81 -4.90 1.64 -4.80
CA THR A 81 -3.94 1.44 -5.90
C THR A 81 -2.63 0.92 -5.36
N VAL A 82 -2.14 -0.20 -5.86
CA VAL A 82 -0.89 -0.81 -5.44
C VAL A 82 0.11 -0.74 -6.59
N VAL A 83 1.22 -0.08 -6.36
CA VAL A 83 2.31 0.07 -7.32
C VAL A 83 3.55 -0.64 -6.78
N LEU A 84 3.94 -1.69 -7.49
CA LEU A 84 5.17 -2.44 -7.28
C LEU A 84 6.21 -1.95 -8.29
N TYR A 85 7.31 -1.40 -7.78
CA TYR A 85 8.39 -0.90 -8.61
C TYR A 85 9.76 -1.33 -8.09
N ASN A 86 10.71 -1.51 -9.00
CA ASN A 86 12.10 -1.81 -8.71
C ASN A 86 12.99 -0.84 -9.49
N LYS A 87 13.98 -0.21 -8.84
CA LYS A 87 14.91 0.77 -9.48
C LYS A 87 14.19 1.83 -10.34
N ARG A 88 13.08 2.40 -9.85
CA ARG A 88 12.21 3.38 -10.54
C ARG A 88 11.46 2.83 -11.77
N LYS A 89 11.46 1.53 -12.00
CA LYS A 89 10.65 0.86 -13.02
C LYS A 89 9.45 0.19 -12.36
N VAL A 90 8.25 0.52 -12.83
CA VAL A 90 7.02 -0.14 -12.36
C VAL A 90 6.98 -1.54 -12.95
N GLU A 91 7.03 -2.56 -12.09
CA GLU A 91 6.92 -3.97 -12.47
C GLU A 91 5.44 -4.38 -12.48
N SER A 92 4.63 -3.84 -11.58
CA SER A 92 3.19 -4.12 -11.55
C SER A 92 2.41 -2.96 -10.95
N ASN A 93 1.22 -2.72 -11.50
CA ASN A 93 0.27 -1.71 -11.03
C ASN A 93 -1.11 -2.38 -10.95
N PHE A 94 -1.72 -2.27 -9.78
CA PHE A 94 -3.07 -2.75 -9.51
C PHE A 94 -3.92 -1.58 -9.02
N ALA A 95 -5.07 -1.36 -9.64
CA ALA A 95 -6.05 -0.39 -9.19
C ALA A 95 -7.35 -1.13 -8.89
N PHE A 96 -7.87 -0.96 -7.68
CA PHE A 96 -9.08 -1.57 -7.17
C PHE A 96 -10.08 -0.47 -6.84
N LYS A 97 -11.33 -0.64 -7.28
CA LYS A 97 -12.42 0.23 -6.85
C LYS A 97 -12.81 -0.10 -5.40
N LYS A 98 -13.67 0.74 -4.82
CA LYS A 98 -14.15 0.57 -3.45
C LYS A 98 -14.84 -0.78 -3.30
N GLY A 99 -14.37 -1.60 -2.36
CA GLY A 99 -14.87 -2.97 -2.12
C GLY A 99 -14.41 -4.02 -3.15
N GLU A 100 -13.52 -3.66 -4.07
CA GLU A 100 -13.01 -4.58 -5.09
C GLU A 100 -11.75 -5.33 -4.62
N LEU A 101 -11.02 -4.78 -3.65
CA LEU A 101 -9.87 -5.43 -3.04
C LEU A 101 -10.34 -6.66 -2.24
N LYS A 102 -9.97 -7.85 -2.71
CA LYS A 102 -10.29 -9.12 -2.04
C LYS A 102 -9.03 -9.86 -1.61
N THR A 103 -9.20 -10.87 -0.77
CA THR A 103 -8.11 -11.71 -0.29
C THR A 103 -7.27 -12.32 -1.43
N ALA A 104 -7.91 -12.72 -2.54
CA ALA A 104 -7.20 -13.26 -3.71
C ALA A 104 -6.26 -12.24 -4.36
N ASP A 105 -6.64 -10.96 -4.38
CA ASP A 105 -5.81 -9.89 -4.93
C ASP A 105 -4.64 -9.55 -3.99
N ILE A 106 -4.89 -9.59 -2.69
CA ILE A 106 -3.84 -9.47 -1.68
C ILE A 106 -2.77 -10.55 -1.88
N GLU A 107 -3.17 -11.80 -2.11
CA GLU A 107 -2.23 -12.89 -2.38
C GLU A 107 -1.45 -12.70 -3.67
N LYS A 108 -2.09 -12.20 -4.74
CA LYS A 108 -1.40 -11.84 -5.99
C LYS A 108 -0.36 -10.75 -5.76
N ILE A 109 -0.71 -9.68 -5.04
CA ILE A 109 0.22 -8.59 -4.73
C ILE A 109 1.43 -9.14 -3.95
N VAL A 110 1.18 -9.97 -2.92
CA VAL A 110 2.23 -10.58 -2.10
C VAL A 110 3.12 -11.51 -2.92
N ALA A 111 2.55 -12.24 -3.89
CA ALA A 111 3.32 -13.07 -4.82
C ALA A 111 4.19 -12.21 -5.75
N ASP A 112 3.64 -11.10 -6.26
CA ASP A 112 4.34 -10.17 -7.14
C ASP A 112 5.40 -9.33 -6.44
N LEU A 113 5.42 -9.29 -5.10
CA LEU A 113 6.56 -8.75 -4.35
C LEU A 113 7.87 -9.37 -4.82
N LYS A 114 7.88 -10.67 -5.16
CA LYS A 114 9.09 -11.36 -5.66
C LYS A 114 9.65 -10.77 -6.95
N LYS A 115 8.84 -10.08 -7.76
CA LYS A 115 9.29 -9.39 -8.98
C LYS A 115 10.10 -8.13 -8.67
N ILE A 116 9.78 -7.45 -7.56
CA ILE A 116 10.49 -6.25 -7.13
C ILE A 116 11.62 -6.53 -6.13
N LEU A 117 11.63 -7.72 -5.53
CA LEU A 117 12.77 -8.18 -4.76
C LEU A 117 14.00 -8.29 -5.68
N PRO A 118 15.18 -7.82 -5.26
CA PRO A 118 16.40 -8.03 -6.01
C PRO A 118 16.62 -9.55 -6.17
N ALA A 119 16.93 -9.99 -7.39
CA ALA A 119 17.36 -11.35 -7.62
C ALA A 119 18.56 -11.63 -6.71
N LYS A 120 18.44 -12.71 -5.91
CA LYS A 120 19.46 -13.14 -4.97
C LYS A 120 20.70 -13.67 -5.70
#